data_AF-W6XP92-F1
#
_entry.id   AF-W6XP92-F1
#
_cell.length_a   1.000
_cell.length_b   1.000
_cell.length_c   1.000
_cell.angle_alpha   90.00
_cell.angle_beta   90.00
_cell.angle_gamma   90.00
#
_symmetry.space_group_name_H-M   'P 1'
#
loop_
_entity.id
_entity.type
_entity.pdbx_description
1 polymer ?
#
loop_
_entity_poly.entity_id
_entity_poly.type
_entity_poly.pdbx_seq_one_letter_code
_entity_poly.pdbx_strand_id
1 'polypeptide(L)' 'MTLGYQVKLRFMIDQKDSLDNMLFIKDQLNLFLTNRKLKKGTIGTMHRIESNSFVKVPLIIEYIYRFRLKTKKQESFDK' A
#
# COMPACT_ATOMS: atom_id res chain seq x y z
N MET A 1 -3.46 -14.59 28.63
CA MET A 1 -2.23 -13.82 28.31
C MET A 1 -2.57 -12.81 27.22
N THR A 2 -2.74 -11.54 27.56
CA THR A 2 -2.80 -10.45 26.58
C THR A 2 -1.40 -9.89 26.42
N LEU A 3 -0.78 -10.07 25.27
CA LEU A 3 0.59 -9.62 24.99
C LEU A 3 0.74 -8.08 25.01
N GLY A 4 -0.34 -7.30 25.09
CA GLY A 4 -0.32 -5.84 25.07
C GLY A 4 0.01 -5.22 23.70
N TYR A 5 0.36 -6.05 22.71
CA TYR A 5 0.68 -5.63 21.35
C TYR A 5 -0.47 -5.90 20.38
N GLN A 6 -0.68 -4.98 19.43
CA GLN A 6 -1.59 -5.16 18.31
C GLN A 6 -0.80 -5.30 17.01
N VAL A 7 -0.89 -6.46 16.37
CA VAL A 7 -0.31 -6.69 15.04
C VAL A 7 -1.29 -6.23 13.97
N LYS A 8 -0.81 -5.41 13.01
CA LYS A 8 -1.59 -4.98 11.84
C LYS A 8 -0.76 -5.17 10.58
N LEU A 9 -1.30 -5.89 9.61
CA LEU A 9 -0.77 -5.92 8.25
C LEU A 9 -1.29 -4.71 7.49
N ARG A 10 -0.42 -4.11 6.68
CA ARG A 10 -0.77 -2.94 5.87
C ARG A 10 -0.17 -3.04 4.48
N PHE A 11 -1.01 -2.86 3.49
CA PHE A 11 -0.58 -2.61 2.11
C PHE A 11 -0.57 -1.11 1.83
N MET A 12 0.48 -0.63 1.16
CA MET A 12 0.60 0.77 0.78
C MET A 12 1.30 0.95 -0.57
N ILE A 13 0.84 1.93 -1.34
CA ILE A 13 1.53 2.48 -2.51
C ILE A 13 1.62 3.99 -2.31
N ASP A 14 2.85 4.52 -2.27
CA ASP A 14 3.13 5.96 -2.28
C ASP A 14 3.60 6.36 -3.68
N GLN A 15 3.04 7.44 -4.23
CA GLN A 15 3.54 8.00 -5.48
C GLN A 15 3.38 9.52 -5.53
N LYS A 16 4.43 10.19 -6.01
CA LYS A 16 4.49 11.65 -6.14
C LYS A 16 3.82 12.11 -7.45
N ASP A 17 3.08 13.20 -7.41
CA ASP A 17 2.60 13.97 -8.58
C ASP A 17 1.97 13.10 -9.69
N SER A 18 1.10 12.17 -9.30
CA SER A 18 0.59 11.09 -10.18
C SER A 18 -0.88 10.73 -9.89
N LEU A 19 -1.69 11.74 -9.64
CA LEU A 19 -3.06 11.59 -9.19
C LEU A 19 -3.88 10.64 -10.07
N ASP A 20 -3.84 10.81 -11.39
CA ASP A 20 -4.66 10.02 -12.32
C ASP A 20 -4.33 8.53 -12.28
N ASN A 21 -3.03 8.18 -12.28
CA ASN A 21 -2.58 6.80 -12.14
C ASN A 21 -2.99 6.21 -10.79
N MET A 22 -2.93 7.02 -9.73
CA MET A 22 -3.30 6.58 -8.38
C MET A 22 -4.82 6.42 -8.25
N LEU A 23 -5.63 7.26 -8.90
CA LEU A 23 -7.08 7.08 -8.98
C LEU A 23 -7.44 5.80 -9.74
N PHE A 24 -6.78 5.56 -10.87
CA PHE A 24 -6.98 4.34 -11.65
C PHE A 24 -6.67 3.08 -10.82
N ILE A 25 -5.51 3.02 -10.16
CA ILE A 25 -5.11 1.87 -9.34
C ILE A 25 -6.05 1.71 -8.14
N LYS A 26 -6.44 2.81 -7.51
CA LYS A 26 -7.38 2.83 -6.38
C LYS A 26 -8.68 2.12 -6.78
N ASP A 27 -9.23 2.46 -7.95
CA ASP A 27 -10.50 1.92 -8.41
C ASP A 27 -10.37 0.44 -8.80
N GLN A 28 -9.27 0.03 -9.45
CA GLN A 28 -8.98 -1.38 -9.77
C GLN A 28 -8.84 -2.26 -8.51
N LEU A 29 -8.22 -1.73 -7.45
CA LEU A 29 -8.04 -2.46 -6.19
C LEU A 29 -9.19 -2.25 -5.19
N ASN A 30 -10.17 -1.40 -5.53
CA ASN A 30 -11.25 -0.95 -4.65
C ASN A 30 -10.72 -0.49 -3.27
N LEU A 31 -9.70 0.37 -3.27
CA LEU A 31 -9.04 0.89 -2.07
C LEU A 31 -9.33 2.39 -1.84
N PHE A 32 -8.85 2.92 -0.72
CA PHE A 32 -8.93 4.35 -0.44
C PHE A 32 -7.66 5.06 -0.87
N LEU A 33 -7.84 6.22 -1.51
CA LEU A 33 -6.76 7.15 -1.80
C LEU A 33 -6.73 8.23 -0.72
N THR A 34 -5.54 8.49 -0.20
CA THR A 34 -5.24 9.54 0.77
C THR A 34 -4.06 10.35 0.27
N ASN A 35 -3.85 11.53 0.85
CA ASN A 35 -2.66 12.33 0.57
C ASN A 35 -1.72 12.27 1.78
N ARG A 36 -0.44 12.03 1.53
CA ARG A 36 0.59 12.04 2.57
C ARG A 36 1.25 13.41 2.59
N LYS A 37 1.38 13.99 3.79
CA LYS A 37 2.17 15.22 3.98
C LYS A 37 3.62 14.96 3.57
N LEU A 38 4.12 15.79 2.66
CA LEU A 38 5.53 15.81 2.31
C LEU A 38 6.36 16.45 3.43
N LYS A 39 7.67 16.18 3.45
CA LYS A 39 8.60 16.87 4.34
C LYS A 39 8.63 18.36 3.98
N LYS A 40 8.77 19.22 5.00
CA LYS A 40 8.87 20.68 4.84
C LYS A 40 9.95 21.02 3.80
N GLY A 41 9.59 21.82 2.78
CA GLY A 41 10.47 22.20 1.67
C GLY A 41 10.41 21.30 0.42
N THR A 42 9.65 20.20 0.45
CA THR A 42 9.45 19.36 -0.75
C THR A 42 8.29 19.89 -1.57
N ILE A 43 8.53 20.22 -2.85
CA ILE A 43 7.49 20.63 -3.81
C ILE A 43 6.79 19.38 -4.35
N GLY A 44 5.46 19.44 -4.49
CA GLY A 44 4.62 18.38 -5.07
C GLY A 44 3.56 17.86 -4.10
N THR A 45 2.83 16.82 -4.51
CA THR A 45 1.87 16.08 -3.68
C THR A 45 2.21 14.60 -3.68
N MET A 46 2.25 13.98 -2.50
CA MET A 46 2.39 12.53 -2.36
C MET A 46 1.01 11.91 -2.20
N HIS A 47 0.60 11.11 -3.16
CA HIS A 47 -0.62 10.33 -3.09
C HIS A 47 -0.31 8.97 -2.47
N ARG A 48 -1.23 8.45 -1.68
CA ARG A 48 -1.11 7.19 -0.98
C ARG A 48 -2.38 6.37 -1.15
N ILE A 49 -2.25 5.17 -1.71
CA ILE A 49 -3.26 4.13 -1.58
C ILE A 49 -2.86 3.28 -0.39
N GLU A 50 -3.75 3.07 0.57
CA GLU A 50 -3.47 2.18 1.70
C GLU A 50 -4.66 1.32 2.12
N SER A 51 -4.35 0.16 2.69
CA SER A 51 -5.32 -0.71 3.34
C SER A 51 -4.68 -1.46 4.49
N ASN A 52 -5.36 -1.45 5.64
CA ASN A 52 -5.06 -2.29 6.80
C ASN A 52 -6.24 -3.24 7.12
N SER A 53 -7.16 -3.39 6.18
CA SER A 53 -8.34 -4.24 6.34
C SER A 53 -7.92 -5.70 6.38
N PHE A 54 -8.36 -6.42 7.41
CA PHE A 54 -8.19 -7.87 7.52
C PHE A 54 -8.86 -8.65 6.38
N VAL A 55 -9.80 -8.05 5.65
CA VAL A 55 -10.43 -8.66 4.47
C VAL A 55 -9.64 -8.34 3.20
N LYS A 56 -9.22 -7.08 3.01
CA LYS A 56 -8.60 -6.65 1.74
C LYS A 56 -7.12 -7.02 1.65
N VAL A 57 -6.38 -7.00 2.76
CA VAL A 57 -4.93 -7.28 2.73
C VAL A 57 -4.62 -8.72 2.27
N PRO A 58 -5.32 -9.76 2.74
CA PRO A 58 -5.13 -11.12 2.22
C PRO A 58 -5.35 -11.25 0.71
N LEU A 59 -6.35 -10.58 0.15
CA LEU A 59 -6.60 -10.60 -1.31
C LEU A 59 -5.43 -9.99 -2.10
N ILE A 60 -4.81 -8.94 -1.56
CA ILE A 60 -3.63 -8.31 -2.16
C ILE A 60 -2.41 -9.23 -2.07
N ILE A 61 -2.26 -9.94 -0.95
CA ILE A 61 -1.21 -10.96 -0.78
C ILE A 61 -1.39 -12.07 -1.82
N GLU A 62 -2.59 -12.60 -2.01
CA GLU A 62 -2.89 -13.60 -3.05
C GLU A 62 -2.59 -13.08 -4.45
N TYR A 63 -2.94 -11.83 -4.74
CA TYR A 63 -2.62 -11.20 -6.02
C TYR A 63 -1.10 -11.17 -6.26
N ILE A 64 -0.31 -10.79 -5.26
CA ILE A 64 1.16 -10.76 -5.36
C ILE A 64 1.74 -12.16 -5.53
N TYR A 65 1.16 -13.18 -4.88
CA TYR A 65 1.59 -14.57 -5.11
C TYR A 65 1.37 -15.03 -6.55
N ARG A 66 0.25 -14.62 -7.18
CA ARG A 66 -0.04 -14.91 -8.60
C ARG A 66 0.85 -14.09 -9.54
N PHE A 67 1.07 -12.82 -9.21
CA PHE A 67 1.85 -11.87 -10.00
C PHE A 67 3.08 -11.42 -9.23
N ARG A 68 4.10 -12.29 -9.22
CA ARG A 68 5.31 -12.09 -8.42
C ARG A 68 6.00 -10.76 -8.69
N LEU A 69 6.48 -10.14 -7.62
CA LEU A 69 7.30 -8.94 -7.70
C LEU A 69 8.65 -9.30 -8.32
N LYS A 70 9.13 -8.48 -9.26
CA LYS A 70 10.34 -8.78 -10.03
C LYS A 70 11.67 -8.47 -9.31
N THR A 71 11.63 -8.03 -8.05
CA THR A 71 12.78 -7.38 -7.39
C THR A 71 13.02 -7.94 -6.00
N LYS A 72 14.04 -7.43 -5.28
CA LYS A 72 14.31 -7.68 -3.85
C LYS A 72 13.08 -7.51 -2.92
N LYS A 73 12.03 -6.84 -3.41
CA LYS A 73 10.75 -6.77 -2.72
C LYS A 73 10.04 -8.12 -2.61
N GLN A 74 10.22 -9.05 -3.54
CA GLN A 74 9.70 -10.41 -3.43
C GLN A 74 10.35 -11.15 -2.26
N GLU A 75 11.67 -11.07 -2.13
CA GLU A 75 12.39 -11.66 -1.00
C GLU A 75 11.95 -11.09 0.35
N SER A 76 11.56 -9.80 0.38
CA SER A 76 11.02 -9.17 1.59
C SER A 76 9.58 -9.56 1.87
N PHE A 77 8.82 -9.94 0.84
CA PHE A 77 7.44 -10.39 0.95
C PHE A 77 7.34 -11.87 1.37
N ASP A 78 8.31 -12.68 0.97
CA ASP A 78 8.38 -14.11 1.30
C ASP A 78 8.91 -14.38 2.73
N LYS A 79 9.38 -13.34 3.44
CA LYS A 79 9.84 -13.41 4.85
C LYS A 79 8.72 -13.07 5.82
#